data_AF-D3E608-F1
#
_entry.id   AF-D3E608-F1
#
_cell.length_a   1.000
_cell.length_b   1.000
_cell.length_c   1.000
_cell.angle_alpha   90.00
_cell.angle_beta   90.00
_cell.angle_gamma   90.00
#
_symmetry.space_group_name_H-M   'P 1'
#
loop_
_entity.id
_entity.type
_entity.pdbx_description
1 polymer ?
#
loop_
_entity_poly.entity_id
_entity_poly.type
_entity_poly.pdbx_seq_one_letter_code
_entity_poly.pdbx_strand_id
1 'polypeptide(L)'
;MSGIELFTVVRVIGNNVVMVTGGKKESEYVILGKGIGFGAKIGGTIASDDKRIEKLFRLEDREQWSQAHHLLEEFDPQVMEITDQILNLIGQEFPGTLNDKVYLALPSHIQFTIYRIRKGMDIINPFLEETRISFPKEYDIAAKAAELIGKTFDIEVPEDEIGFLTYHVYSAVSHVPVGHLVKASNVVGSLVKYIEEERQVAFDRGSMDYVRLLMHLRFSVDRILNQEIHVDNPFAEQIRSKFTQEYGLATRLSGMMEKELGKKVPEAEVCFLAMHLYRLFTGRLQQKNQPREES
;
A
#
# COMPACT_ATOMS: atom_id res chain seq x y z
N MET A 1 -40.37 -22.28 -5.10
CA MET A 1 -40.44 -20.89 -4.62
C MET A 1 -39.36 -20.75 -3.55
N SER A 2 -38.16 -20.27 -3.90
CA SER A 2 -37.14 -19.96 -2.91
C SER A 2 -37.53 -18.65 -2.24
N GLY A 3 -38.06 -18.70 -1.02
CA GLY A 3 -38.36 -17.51 -0.24
C GLY A 3 -37.10 -16.67 -0.04
N ILE A 4 -37.27 -15.34 -0.01
CA ILE A 4 -36.21 -14.42 0.36
C ILE A 4 -35.73 -14.80 1.76
N GLU A 5 -34.44 -15.08 1.89
CA GLU A 5 -33.84 -15.44 3.16
C GLU A 5 -33.64 -14.16 3.98
N LEU A 6 -33.97 -14.21 5.27
CA LEU A 6 -33.79 -13.08 6.18
C LEU A 6 -32.60 -13.35 7.09
N PHE A 7 -31.70 -12.38 7.13
CA PHE A 7 -30.58 -12.35 8.04
C PHE A 7 -30.93 -11.50 9.26
N THR A 8 -30.68 -12.01 10.46
CA THR A 8 -30.88 -11.26 11.70
C THR A 8 -29.59 -10.55 12.09
N VAL A 9 -29.64 -9.24 12.28
CA VAL A 9 -28.49 -8.42 12.65
C VAL A 9 -28.05 -8.77 14.07
N VAL A 10 -26.89 -9.38 14.20
CA VAL A 10 -26.26 -9.69 15.49
C VAL A 10 -25.50 -8.46 15.99
N ARG A 11 -24.79 -7.78 15.09
CA ARG A 11 -23.99 -6.60 15.42
C ARG A 11 -23.89 -5.66 14.23
N VAL A 12 -24.03 -4.36 14.49
CA VAL A 12 -23.70 -3.31 13.53
C VAL A 12 -22.25 -2.92 13.80
N ILE A 13 -21.37 -3.21 12.85
CA ILE A 13 -19.93 -3.00 12.99
C ILE A 13 -19.56 -1.59 12.50
N GLY A 14 -20.18 -1.15 11.42
CA GLY A 14 -20.07 0.20 10.87
C GLY A 14 -21.23 0.47 9.91
N ASN A 15 -21.17 1.60 9.22
CA ASN A 15 -22.17 1.97 8.20
C ASN A 15 -22.15 1.02 7.00
N ASN A 16 -21.01 0.38 6.71
CA ASN A 16 -20.84 -0.48 5.55
C ASN A 16 -20.64 -1.97 5.87
N VAL A 17 -20.59 -2.31 7.17
CA VAL A 17 -20.32 -3.67 7.64
C VAL A 17 -21.30 -4.04 8.74
N VAL A 18 -22.00 -5.15 8.56
CA VAL A 18 -22.87 -5.72 9.60
C VAL A 18 -22.63 -7.21 9.72
N MET A 19 -22.68 -7.70 10.96
CA MET A 19 -22.65 -9.12 11.25
C MET A 19 -24.07 -9.61 11.50
N VAL A 20 -24.42 -10.72 10.87
CA VAL A 20 -25.76 -11.26 10.86
C VAL A 20 -25.75 -12.77 11.03
N THR A 21 -26.85 -13.36 11.49
CA THR A 21 -27.10 -14.80 11.48
C THR A 21 -28.20 -15.14 10.49
N GLY A 22 -28.08 -16.29 9.81
CA GLY A 22 -29.07 -16.74 8.83
C GLY A 22 -28.92 -18.20 8.41
N GLY A 23 -29.84 -18.69 7.59
CA GLY A 23 -29.79 -20.04 6.99
C GLY A 23 -30.19 -21.20 7.89
N LYS A 24 -30.14 -22.41 7.32
CA LYS A 24 -30.61 -23.68 7.93
C LYS A 24 -29.88 -24.08 9.23
N LYS A 25 -28.80 -23.39 9.62
CA LYS A 25 -27.98 -23.68 10.80
C LYS A 25 -27.73 -22.46 11.70
N GLU A 26 -28.42 -21.34 11.50
CA GLU A 26 -28.09 -20.07 12.16
C GLU A 26 -26.61 -19.70 12.03
N SER A 27 -26.02 -19.97 10.86
CA SER A 27 -24.62 -19.65 10.64
C SER A 27 -24.40 -18.14 10.69
N GLU A 28 -23.22 -17.74 11.13
CA GLU A 28 -22.84 -16.34 11.17
C GLU A 28 -22.25 -15.88 9.83
N TYR A 29 -22.65 -14.68 9.43
CA TYR A 29 -22.25 -14.04 8.20
C TYR A 29 -21.79 -12.60 8.46
N VAL A 30 -20.85 -12.13 7.64
CA VAL A 30 -20.50 -10.71 7.51
C VAL A 30 -21.06 -10.21 6.19
N ILE A 31 -21.88 -9.17 6.24
CA ILE A 31 -22.38 -8.46 5.08
C ILE A 31 -21.56 -7.19 4.89
N LEU A 32 -20.98 -7.06 3.70
CA LEU A 32 -20.38 -5.81 3.22
C LEU A 32 -21.32 -5.17 2.21
N GLY A 33 -21.51 -3.86 2.35
CA GLY A 33 -22.41 -3.14 1.47
C GLY A 33 -22.50 -1.67 1.79
N LYS A 34 -22.47 -0.80 0.78
CA LYS A 34 -22.54 0.64 1.00
C LYS A 34 -23.82 1.03 1.75
N GLY A 35 -23.67 1.55 2.97
CA GLY A 35 -24.78 1.96 3.83
C GLY A 35 -25.63 0.81 4.36
N ILE A 36 -25.14 -0.43 4.36
CA ILE A 36 -25.89 -1.60 4.86
C ILE A 36 -26.15 -1.53 6.36
N GLY A 37 -25.18 -1.01 7.14
CA GLY A 37 -25.31 -0.81 8.58
C GLY A 37 -25.98 0.51 8.95
N PHE A 38 -26.13 1.43 8.01
CA PHE A 38 -26.84 2.69 8.25
C PHE A 38 -28.32 2.42 8.54
N GLY A 39 -28.75 2.75 9.76
CA GLY A 39 -30.11 2.50 10.25
C GLY A 39 -30.41 1.05 10.63
N ALA A 40 -29.43 0.14 10.52
CA ALA A 40 -29.56 -1.21 11.03
C ALA A 40 -29.57 -1.21 12.57
N LYS A 41 -30.29 -2.16 13.18
CA LYS A 41 -30.35 -2.33 14.63
C LYS A 41 -30.10 -3.79 14.97
N ILE A 42 -29.45 -4.02 16.11
CA ILE A 42 -29.31 -5.36 16.68
C ILE A 42 -30.70 -5.99 16.85
N GLY A 43 -30.86 -7.23 16.39
CA GLY A 43 -32.13 -7.95 16.32
C GLY A 43 -33.03 -7.57 15.13
N GLY A 44 -32.66 -6.56 14.34
CA GLY A 44 -33.34 -6.23 13.08
C GLY A 44 -33.05 -7.25 11.99
N THR A 45 -33.79 -7.20 10.88
CA THR A 45 -33.61 -8.13 9.76
C THR A 45 -33.15 -7.42 8.49
N ILE A 46 -32.30 -8.10 7.72
CA ILE A 46 -31.82 -7.70 6.40
C ILE A 46 -32.19 -8.81 5.42
N ALA A 47 -32.86 -8.45 4.33
CA ALA A 47 -33.23 -9.40 3.30
C ALA A 47 -32.01 -9.82 2.46
N SER A 48 -31.92 -11.09 2.08
CA SER A 48 -30.80 -11.63 1.30
C SER A 48 -30.63 -10.99 -0.09
N ASP A 49 -31.65 -10.32 -0.59
CA ASP A 49 -31.67 -9.59 -1.85
C ASP A 49 -31.63 -8.06 -1.66
N ASP A 50 -31.30 -7.56 -0.47
CA ASP A 50 -31.11 -6.13 -0.22
C ASP A 50 -30.03 -5.58 -1.16
N LYS A 51 -30.39 -4.56 -1.95
CA LYS A 51 -29.53 -3.98 -2.99
C LYS A 51 -28.25 -3.35 -2.46
N ARG A 52 -28.19 -3.05 -1.16
CA ARG A 52 -26.98 -2.53 -0.53
C ARG A 52 -25.96 -3.64 -0.30
N ILE A 53 -26.37 -4.91 -0.28
CA ILE A 53 -25.47 -6.06 -0.13
C ILE A 53 -24.60 -6.14 -1.38
N GLU A 54 -23.31 -5.88 -1.20
CA GLU A 54 -22.31 -6.07 -2.24
C GLU A 54 -21.69 -7.46 -2.12
N LYS A 55 -21.41 -7.90 -0.89
CA LYS A 55 -20.87 -9.23 -0.60
C LYS A 55 -21.42 -9.78 0.71
N LEU A 56 -21.65 -11.08 0.70
CA LEU A 56 -22.06 -11.88 1.86
C LEU A 56 -21.00 -12.96 2.09
N PHE A 57 -20.38 -12.95 3.26
CA PHE A 57 -19.36 -13.94 3.64
C PHE A 57 -19.87 -14.79 4.79
N ARG A 58 -19.78 -16.11 4.64
CA ARG A 58 -20.00 -17.05 5.74
C ARG A 58 -18.71 -17.18 6.56
N LEU A 59 -18.81 -17.01 7.88
CA LEU A 59 -17.64 -17.06 8.77
C LEU A 59 -17.03 -18.47 8.88
N GLU A 60 -17.82 -19.52 8.64
CA GLU A 60 -17.37 -20.92 8.64
C GLU A 60 -16.49 -21.30 7.43
N ASP A 61 -16.57 -20.57 6.31
CA ASP A 61 -15.97 -20.99 5.03
C ASP A 61 -14.55 -20.44 4.78
N ARG A 62 -13.97 -19.66 5.71
CA ARG A 62 -12.62 -19.10 5.56
C ARG A 62 -11.86 -19.03 6.89
N GLU A 63 -10.76 -19.77 7.02
CA GLU A 63 -9.78 -19.61 8.12
C GLU A 63 -9.37 -18.14 8.34
N GLN A 64 -9.37 -17.31 7.29
CA GLN A 64 -9.03 -15.88 7.34
C GLN A 64 -10.04 -15.02 8.10
N TRP A 65 -11.31 -15.46 8.24
CA TRP A 65 -12.35 -14.65 8.89
C TRP A 65 -12.71 -15.10 10.31
N SER A 66 -12.38 -16.33 10.71
CA SER A 66 -12.50 -16.72 12.13
C SER A 66 -11.54 -15.90 13.01
N GLN A 67 -10.36 -15.53 12.48
CA GLN A 67 -9.45 -14.57 13.11
C GLN A 67 -9.97 -13.13 13.04
N ALA A 68 -10.65 -12.75 11.96
CA ALA A 68 -11.27 -11.43 11.82
C ALA A 68 -12.43 -11.22 12.80
N HIS A 69 -13.19 -12.28 13.11
CA HIS A 69 -14.29 -12.24 14.08
C HIS A 69 -13.82 -11.73 15.45
N HIS A 70 -12.72 -12.27 16.00
CA HIS A 70 -12.16 -11.78 17.27
C HIS A 70 -11.64 -10.33 17.19
N LEU A 71 -11.01 -9.93 16.08
CA LEU A 71 -10.49 -8.56 15.91
C LEU A 71 -11.61 -7.52 15.77
N LEU A 72 -12.70 -7.88 15.08
CA LEU A 72 -13.87 -7.02 14.91
C LEU A 72 -14.63 -6.79 16.23
N GLU A 73 -14.52 -7.72 17.19
CA GLU A 73 -15.11 -7.52 18.51
C GLU A 73 -14.38 -6.49 19.36
N GLU A 74 -13.10 -6.23 19.07
CA GLU A 74 -12.17 -5.39 19.84
C GLU A 74 -11.97 -3.96 19.29
N PHE A 75 -12.57 -3.59 18.16
CA PHE A 75 -12.42 -2.24 17.62
C PHE A 75 -13.29 -1.21 18.33
N ASP A 76 -12.67 -0.10 18.70
CA ASP A 76 -13.37 1.08 19.23
C ASP A 76 -14.41 1.55 18.18
N PRO A 77 -15.68 1.79 18.57
CA PRO A 77 -16.71 2.29 17.66
C PRO A 77 -16.31 3.56 16.91
N GLN A 78 -15.57 4.47 17.53
CA GLN A 78 -15.05 5.67 16.87
C GLN A 78 -14.01 5.34 15.81
N VAL A 79 -13.21 4.27 16.02
CA VAL A 79 -12.26 3.78 15.00
C VAL A 79 -13.00 3.22 13.79
N MET A 80 -14.10 2.50 14.01
CA MET A 80 -14.92 2.01 12.91
C MET A 80 -15.59 3.14 12.14
N GLU A 81 -16.14 4.14 12.85
CA GLU A 81 -16.76 5.30 12.22
C GLU A 81 -15.78 6.10 11.36
N ILE A 82 -14.58 6.38 11.88
CA ILE A 82 -13.58 7.11 11.10
C ILE A 82 -13.07 6.29 9.92
N THR A 83 -12.95 4.97 10.09
CA THR A 83 -12.58 4.05 9.01
C THR A 83 -13.58 4.14 7.87
N ASP A 84 -14.89 4.13 8.16
CA ASP A 84 -15.92 4.28 7.13
C ASP A 84 -15.83 5.62 6.40
N GLN A 85 -15.54 6.71 7.11
CA GLN A 85 -15.33 8.03 6.49
C GLN A 85 -14.13 8.02 5.54
N ILE A 86 -13.02 7.39 5.95
CA ILE A 86 -11.80 7.28 5.14
C ILE A 86 -12.05 6.38 3.92
N LEU A 87 -12.73 5.25 4.07
CA LEU A 87 -13.07 4.37 2.94
C LEU A 87 -14.00 5.05 1.94
N ASN A 88 -14.94 5.86 2.41
CA ASN A 88 -15.78 6.68 1.55
C ASN A 88 -14.96 7.73 0.78
N LEU A 89 -14.00 8.39 1.44
CA LEU A 89 -13.08 9.34 0.79
C LEU A 89 -12.26 8.64 -0.30
N ILE A 90 -11.70 7.45 -0.03
CA ILE A 90 -10.96 6.66 -1.02
C ILE A 90 -11.87 6.30 -2.20
N GLY A 91 -13.09 5.81 -1.94
CA GLY A 91 -14.03 5.43 -2.99
C GLY A 91 -14.55 6.58 -3.85
N GLN A 92 -14.55 7.81 -3.33
CA GLN A 92 -14.87 9.01 -4.11
C GLN A 92 -13.74 9.38 -5.08
N GLU A 93 -12.49 9.28 -4.63
CA GLU A 93 -11.30 9.61 -5.42
C GLU A 93 -10.90 8.50 -6.40
N PHE A 94 -11.22 7.24 -6.07
CA PHE A 94 -10.95 6.07 -6.88
C PHE A 94 -12.25 5.28 -7.15
N PRO A 95 -12.97 5.61 -8.22
CA PRO A 95 -14.19 4.89 -8.59
C PRO A 95 -13.88 3.42 -8.88
N GLY A 96 -14.49 2.51 -8.11
CA GLY A 96 -14.28 1.08 -8.24
C GLY A 96 -14.62 0.34 -6.95
N THR A 97 -14.54 -0.99 -6.98
CA THR A 97 -14.70 -1.82 -5.78
C THR A 97 -13.41 -1.82 -4.98
N LEU A 98 -13.49 -1.47 -3.70
CA LEU A 98 -12.36 -1.55 -2.77
C LEU A 98 -12.07 -3.01 -2.42
N ASN A 99 -10.80 -3.31 -2.15
CA ASN A 99 -10.36 -4.61 -1.68
C ASN A 99 -10.98 -4.94 -0.31
N ASP A 100 -11.70 -6.07 -0.20
CA ASP A 100 -12.39 -6.49 1.03
C ASP A 100 -11.48 -6.54 2.27
N LYS A 101 -10.18 -6.79 2.08
CA LYS A 101 -9.21 -6.82 3.19
C LYS A 101 -9.04 -5.45 3.86
N VAL A 102 -9.36 -4.35 3.18
CA VAL A 102 -9.22 -3.00 3.73
C VAL A 102 -10.12 -2.79 4.94
N TYR A 103 -11.31 -3.41 4.96
CA TYR A 103 -12.29 -3.30 6.04
C TYR A 103 -11.81 -3.88 7.38
N LEU A 104 -10.72 -4.66 7.37
CA LEU A 104 -10.05 -5.16 8.57
C LEU A 104 -8.69 -4.50 8.78
N ALA A 105 -7.91 -4.35 7.70
CA ALA A 105 -6.55 -3.85 7.78
C ALA A 105 -6.46 -2.38 8.20
N LEU A 106 -7.34 -1.52 7.67
CA LEU A 106 -7.35 -0.10 7.99
C LEU A 106 -7.78 0.20 9.44
N PRO A 107 -8.91 -0.33 9.97
CA PRO A 107 -9.29 -0.07 11.36
C PRO A 107 -8.26 -0.62 12.36
N SER A 108 -7.66 -1.79 12.07
CA SER A 108 -6.56 -2.33 12.89
C SER A 108 -5.36 -1.39 12.95
N HIS A 109 -4.96 -0.84 11.80
CA HIS A 109 -3.87 0.12 11.72
C HIS A 109 -4.19 1.41 12.48
N ILE A 110 -5.38 1.99 12.28
CA ILE A 110 -5.81 3.21 12.97
C ILE A 110 -5.85 3.00 14.48
N GLN A 111 -6.44 1.91 14.97
CA GLN A 111 -6.48 1.60 16.40
C GLN A 111 -5.07 1.49 17.00
N PHE A 112 -4.17 0.80 16.31
CA PHE A 112 -2.79 0.66 16.76
C PHE A 112 -2.02 1.99 16.72
N THR A 113 -2.27 2.83 15.72
CA THR A 113 -1.68 4.16 15.61
C THR A 113 -2.12 5.08 16.74
N ILE A 114 -3.41 5.10 17.06
CA ILE A 114 -3.93 5.84 18.22
C ILE A 114 -3.28 5.33 19.51
N TYR A 115 -3.18 4.01 19.67
CA TYR A 115 -2.50 3.40 20.82
C TYR A 115 -1.04 3.88 20.94
N ARG A 116 -0.26 3.84 19.86
CA ARG A 116 1.14 4.27 19.85
C ARG A 116 1.28 5.74 20.23
N ILE A 117 0.50 6.61 19.61
CA ILE A 117 0.56 8.06 19.86
C ILE A 117 0.20 8.37 21.33
N ARG A 118 -0.88 7.78 21.85
CA ARG A 118 -1.27 7.96 23.26
C ARG A 118 -0.26 7.41 24.26
N LYS A 119 0.59 6.48 23.85
CA LYS A 119 1.69 5.92 24.66
C LYS A 119 3.02 6.65 24.47
N GLY A 120 3.07 7.69 23.64
CA GLY A 120 4.31 8.40 23.32
C GLY A 120 5.33 7.51 22.59
N MET A 121 4.85 6.53 21.82
CA MET A 121 5.69 5.66 21.01
C MET A 121 5.95 6.31 19.66
N ASP A 122 7.22 6.52 19.33
CA ASP A 122 7.61 7.11 18.06
C ASP A 122 7.16 6.26 16.87
N ILE A 123 6.68 6.95 15.83
CA ILE A 123 6.32 6.37 14.54
C ILE A 123 7.37 6.86 13.54
N ILE A 124 8.20 5.95 13.06
CA ILE A 124 9.28 6.27 12.11
C ILE A 124 9.03 5.51 10.82
N ASN A 125 8.92 6.23 9.72
CA ASN A 125 8.78 5.71 8.37
C ASN A 125 10.04 6.05 7.57
N PRO A 126 11.00 5.11 7.43
CA PRO A 126 12.23 5.36 6.69
C PRO A 126 12.00 5.56 5.18
N PHE A 127 10.78 5.32 4.68
CA PHE A 127 10.40 5.39 3.28
C PHE A 127 9.49 6.56 2.95
N LEU A 128 9.19 7.45 3.91
CA LEU A 128 8.20 8.51 3.76
C LEU A 128 8.32 9.30 2.44
N GLU A 129 9.54 9.70 2.09
CA GLU A 129 9.81 10.45 0.86
C GLU A 129 9.58 9.61 -0.40
N GLU A 130 10.06 8.37 -0.41
CA GLU A 130 9.81 7.42 -1.49
C GLU A 130 8.31 7.20 -1.64
N THR A 131 7.58 6.95 -0.55
CA THR A 131 6.13 6.78 -0.53
C THR A 131 5.41 7.98 -1.14
N ARG A 132 5.77 9.20 -0.74
CA ARG A 132 5.17 10.45 -1.25
C ARG A 132 5.36 10.62 -2.75
N ILE A 133 6.58 10.37 -3.24
CA ILE A 133 6.91 10.43 -4.68
C ILE A 133 6.16 9.35 -5.46
N SER A 134 6.04 8.18 -4.84
CA SER A 134 5.59 6.95 -5.46
C SER A 134 4.08 6.84 -5.61
N PHE A 135 3.36 7.41 -4.64
CA PHE A 135 1.92 7.30 -4.51
C PHE A 135 1.31 8.67 -4.18
N PRO A 136 1.55 9.71 -5.01
CA PRO A 136 1.22 11.09 -4.64
C PRO A 136 -0.28 11.28 -4.38
N LYS A 137 -1.13 10.65 -5.20
CA LYS A 137 -2.59 10.75 -5.06
C LYS A 137 -3.07 10.05 -3.78
N GLU A 138 -2.54 8.86 -3.51
CA GLU A 138 -2.86 8.10 -2.31
C GLU A 138 -2.34 8.81 -1.05
N TYR A 139 -1.19 9.49 -1.15
CA TYR A 139 -0.61 10.29 -0.07
C TYR A 139 -1.49 11.49 0.29
N ASP A 140 -2.02 12.20 -0.70
CA ASP A 140 -2.96 13.30 -0.47
C ASP A 140 -4.23 12.84 0.28
N ILE A 141 -4.72 11.64 -0.04
CA ILE A 141 -5.88 11.04 0.63
C ILE A 141 -5.50 10.58 2.05
N ALA A 142 -4.32 9.99 2.21
CA ALA A 142 -3.79 9.59 3.51
C ALA A 142 -3.60 10.81 4.43
N ALA A 143 -3.19 11.96 3.91
CA ALA A 143 -3.05 13.20 4.67
C ALA A 143 -4.41 13.71 5.17
N LYS A 144 -5.44 13.68 4.31
CA LYS A 144 -6.82 13.99 4.71
C LYS A 144 -7.33 12.99 5.76
N ALA A 145 -7.02 11.70 5.60
CA ALA A 145 -7.36 10.67 6.58
C ALA A 145 -6.69 10.91 7.95
N ALA A 146 -5.42 11.29 7.96
CA ALA A 146 -4.69 11.64 9.17
C ALA A 146 -5.31 12.87 9.87
N GLU A 147 -5.74 13.88 9.12
CA GLU A 147 -6.44 15.04 9.67
C GLU A 147 -7.78 14.64 10.32
N LEU A 148 -8.55 13.76 9.67
CA LEU A 148 -9.80 13.22 10.22
C LEU A 148 -9.56 12.44 11.51
N ILE A 149 -8.55 11.57 11.54
CA ILE A 149 -8.13 10.82 12.73
C ILE A 149 -7.73 11.78 13.86
N GLY A 150 -6.86 12.74 13.56
CA GLY A 150 -6.35 13.70 14.54
C GLY A 150 -7.47 14.51 15.20
N LYS A 151 -8.43 15.01 14.41
CA LYS A 151 -9.62 15.72 14.92
C LYS A 151 -10.52 14.84 15.76
N THR A 152 -10.69 13.57 15.39
CA THR A 152 -11.64 12.65 16.06
C THR A 152 -11.12 12.22 17.43
N PHE A 153 -9.81 11.97 17.53
CA PHE A 153 -9.19 11.41 18.74
C PHE A 153 -8.39 12.41 19.57
N ASP A 154 -8.38 13.69 19.16
CA ASP A 154 -7.60 14.78 19.75
C ASP A 154 -6.11 14.42 19.87
N ILE A 155 -5.53 14.03 18.74
CA ILE A 155 -4.12 13.63 18.62
C ILE A 155 -3.45 14.30 17.43
N GLU A 156 -2.14 14.51 17.52
CA GLU A 156 -1.32 14.89 16.39
C GLU A 156 -0.84 13.61 15.67
N VAL A 157 -1.24 13.45 14.41
CA VAL A 157 -0.80 12.32 13.58
C VAL A 157 0.49 12.72 12.86
N PRO A 158 1.63 12.05 13.12
CA PRO A 158 2.90 12.43 12.52
C PRO A 158 2.96 12.15 11.02
N GLU A 159 3.82 12.86 10.30
CA GLU A 159 3.96 12.71 8.84
C GLU A 159 4.37 11.28 8.43
N ASP A 160 5.20 10.62 9.23
CA ASP A 160 5.57 9.22 9.06
C ASP A 160 4.36 8.29 8.95
N GLU A 161 3.32 8.57 9.74
CA GLU A 161 2.07 7.82 9.75
C GLU A 161 1.22 8.09 8.50
N ILE A 162 1.26 9.31 7.95
CA ILE A 162 0.68 9.59 6.63
C ILE A 162 1.30 8.68 5.57
N GLY A 163 2.61 8.44 5.66
CA GLY A 163 3.28 7.48 4.78
C GLY A 163 2.77 6.04 4.94
N PHE A 164 2.51 5.56 6.15
CA PHE A 164 1.93 4.22 6.34
C PHE A 164 0.46 4.15 5.88
N LEU A 165 -0.35 5.17 6.19
CA LEU A 165 -1.73 5.28 5.70
C LEU A 165 -1.79 5.27 4.17
N THR A 166 -0.81 5.86 3.49
CA THR A 166 -0.68 5.82 2.03
C THR A 166 -0.65 4.39 1.50
N TYR A 167 0.04 3.46 2.17
CA TYR A 167 0.02 2.05 1.78
C TYR A 167 -1.34 1.40 1.96
N HIS A 168 -2.08 1.75 3.02
CA HIS A 168 -3.44 1.27 3.21
C HIS A 168 -4.38 1.78 2.11
N VAL A 169 -4.26 3.05 1.72
CA VAL A 169 -5.02 3.62 0.59
C VAL A 169 -4.67 2.89 -0.71
N TYR A 170 -3.39 2.75 -1.04
CA TYR A 170 -2.96 2.04 -2.25
C TYR A 170 -3.43 0.58 -2.24
N SER A 171 -3.32 -0.10 -1.10
CA SER A 171 -3.76 -1.50 -0.93
C SER A 171 -5.27 -1.67 -1.13
N ALA A 172 -6.05 -0.68 -0.70
CA ALA A 172 -7.50 -0.65 -0.86
C ALA A 172 -7.91 -0.63 -2.34
N VAL A 173 -7.17 0.09 -3.19
CA VAL A 173 -7.54 0.29 -4.60
C VAL A 173 -6.85 -0.70 -5.56
N SER A 174 -5.57 -1.00 -5.33
CA SER A 174 -4.75 -1.84 -6.22
C SER A 174 -4.85 -3.34 -5.90
N HIS A 175 -5.49 -3.70 -4.79
CA HIS A 175 -5.54 -5.07 -4.26
C HIS A 175 -4.17 -5.67 -3.90
N VAL A 176 -3.11 -4.86 -3.87
CA VAL A 176 -1.76 -5.27 -3.43
C VAL A 176 -1.70 -5.24 -1.90
N PRO A 177 -1.28 -6.32 -1.21
CA PRO A 177 -1.15 -6.30 0.25
C PRO A 177 -0.13 -5.27 0.75
N VAL A 178 -0.43 -4.56 1.85
CA VAL A 178 0.47 -3.56 2.47
C VAL A 178 1.87 -4.13 2.73
N GLY A 179 1.96 -5.38 3.22
CA GLY A 179 3.25 -6.03 3.46
C GLY A 179 4.14 -6.16 2.22
N HIS A 180 3.55 -6.30 1.01
CA HIS A 180 4.31 -6.32 -0.24
C HIS A 180 4.88 -4.93 -0.56
N LEU A 181 4.13 -3.86 -0.29
CA LEU A 181 4.57 -2.47 -0.50
C LEU A 181 5.74 -2.15 0.43
N VAL A 182 5.62 -2.48 1.72
CA VAL A 182 6.69 -2.31 2.71
C VAL A 182 7.93 -3.11 2.31
N LYS A 183 7.76 -4.35 1.83
CA LYS A 183 8.89 -5.16 1.32
C LYS A 183 9.56 -4.49 0.13
N ALA A 184 8.79 -3.98 -0.83
CA ALA A 184 9.34 -3.28 -1.99
C ALA A 184 10.14 -2.04 -1.58
N SER A 185 9.61 -1.22 -0.68
CA SER A 185 10.30 -0.03 -0.16
C SER A 185 11.59 -0.35 0.59
N ASN A 186 11.61 -1.42 1.39
CA ASN A 186 12.84 -1.91 2.03
C ASN A 186 13.92 -2.28 1.01
N VAL A 187 13.53 -2.96 -0.07
CA VAL A 187 14.45 -3.33 -1.16
C VAL A 187 14.96 -2.06 -1.84
N VAL A 188 14.08 -1.14 -2.24
CA VAL A 188 14.47 0.14 -2.86
C VAL A 188 15.45 0.92 -1.99
N GLY A 189 15.17 1.07 -0.68
CA GLY A 189 16.07 1.77 0.25
C GLY A 189 17.44 1.11 0.36
N SER A 190 17.49 -0.23 0.41
CA SER A 190 18.76 -0.98 0.44
C SER A 190 19.57 -0.82 -0.84
N LEU A 191 18.90 -0.77 -1.99
CA LEU A 191 19.54 -0.56 -3.29
C LEU A 191 20.10 0.86 -3.42
N VAL A 192 19.35 1.88 -3.00
CA VAL A 192 19.84 3.27 -2.97
C VAL A 192 21.09 3.38 -2.12
N LYS A 193 21.06 2.83 -0.90
CA LYS A 193 22.21 2.84 0.01
C LYS A 193 23.43 2.17 -0.63
N TYR A 194 23.24 1.02 -1.27
CA TYR A 194 24.33 0.34 -1.97
C TYR A 194 24.90 1.15 -3.14
N ILE A 195 24.05 1.86 -3.90
CA ILE A 195 24.49 2.75 -4.99
C ILE A 195 25.34 3.91 -4.45
N GLU A 196 24.91 4.52 -3.34
CA GLU A 196 25.64 5.61 -2.67
C GLU A 196 27.02 5.17 -2.21
N GLU A 197 27.09 4.01 -1.54
CA GLU A 197 28.35 3.42 -1.06
C GLU A 197 29.30 3.06 -2.19
N GLU A 198 28.82 2.33 -3.21
CA GLU A 198 29.64 1.87 -4.33
C GLU A 198 30.19 3.03 -5.16
N ARG A 199 29.42 4.10 -5.34
CA ARG A 199 29.80 5.26 -6.15
C ARG A 199 30.41 6.40 -5.33
N GLN A 200 30.47 6.26 -4.02
CA GLN A 200 30.93 7.29 -3.09
C GLN A 200 30.21 8.64 -3.33
N VAL A 201 28.88 8.57 -3.51
CA VAL A 201 28.02 9.73 -3.72
C VAL A 201 26.96 9.78 -2.63
N ALA A 202 26.58 10.98 -2.21
CA ALA A 202 25.33 11.22 -1.51
C ALA A 202 24.32 11.79 -2.51
N PHE A 203 23.08 11.30 -2.47
CA PHE A 203 21.98 11.92 -3.18
C PHE A 203 21.34 12.99 -2.31
N ASP A 204 21.14 14.18 -2.89
CA ASP A 204 20.22 15.13 -2.30
C ASP A 204 18.80 14.59 -2.50
N ARG A 205 18.12 14.35 -1.39
CA ARG A 205 16.79 13.75 -1.32
C ARG A 205 15.75 14.57 -2.12
N GLY A 206 15.85 15.90 -2.08
CA GLY A 206 14.97 16.77 -2.89
C GLY A 206 15.32 16.84 -4.37
N SER A 207 16.43 16.25 -4.82
CA SER A 207 16.91 16.40 -6.20
C SER A 207 16.12 15.56 -7.20
N MET A 208 15.94 16.10 -8.41
CA MET A 208 15.32 15.37 -9.52
C MET A 208 16.04 14.07 -9.89
N ASP A 209 17.36 14.01 -9.66
CA ASP A 209 18.15 12.80 -9.88
C ASP A 209 17.79 11.69 -8.90
N TYR A 210 17.61 12.04 -7.62
CA TYR A 210 17.20 11.10 -6.59
C TYR A 210 15.77 10.59 -6.81
N VAL A 211 14.84 11.50 -7.05
CA VAL A 211 13.44 11.18 -7.40
C VAL A 211 13.39 10.21 -8.57
N ARG A 212 14.16 10.47 -9.63
CA ARG A 212 14.21 9.62 -10.82
C ARG A 212 14.79 8.24 -10.52
N LEU A 213 15.86 8.18 -9.72
CA LEU A 213 16.44 6.90 -9.28
C LEU A 213 15.42 6.07 -8.51
N LEU A 214 14.76 6.66 -7.51
CA LEU A 214 13.73 5.99 -6.71
C LEU A 214 12.63 5.40 -7.58
N MET A 215 12.10 6.19 -8.51
CA MET A 215 11.06 5.73 -9.44
C MET A 215 11.53 4.54 -10.28
N HIS A 216 12.74 4.58 -10.85
CA HIS A 216 13.27 3.48 -11.65
C HIS A 216 13.47 2.20 -10.84
N LEU A 217 14.03 2.30 -9.64
CA LEU A 217 14.23 1.14 -8.76
C LEU A 217 12.88 0.55 -8.33
N ARG A 218 11.93 1.39 -7.92
CA ARG A 218 10.59 0.94 -7.53
C ARG A 218 9.87 0.25 -8.68
N PHE A 219 9.88 0.82 -9.88
CA PHE A 219 9.25 0.18 -11.02
C PHE A 219 9.92 -1.14 -11.42
N SER A 220 11.26 -1.25 -11.28
CA SER A 220 11.92 -2.54 -11.48
C SER A 220 11.46 -3.58 -10.44
N VAL A 221 11.43 -3.22 -9.15
CA VAL A 221 10.92 -4.11 -8.09
C VAL A 221 9.47 -4.51 -8.36
N ASP A 222 8.62 -3.56 -8.72
CA ASP A 222 7.21 -3.80 -9.03
C ASP A 222 7.04 -4.76 -10.23
N ARG A 223 7.80 -4.56 -11.31
CA ARG A 223 7.78 -5.46 -12.48
C ARG A 223 8.25 -6.87 -12.11
N ILE A 224 9.30 -7.01 -11.31
CA ILE A 224 9.77 -8.32 -10.83
C ILE A 224 8.70 -9.01 -9.98
N LEU A 225 7.99 -8.26 -9.15
CA LEU A 225 6.93 -8.79 -8.29
C LEU A 225 5.66 -9.15 -9.06
N ASN A 226 5.25 -8.34 -10.04
CA ASN A 226 3.93 -8.43 -10.68
C ASN A 226 3.94 -9.04 -12.09
N GLN A 227 5.09 -9.20 -12.74
CA GLN A 227 5.15 -9.67 -14.13
C GLN A 227 6.15 -10.82 -14.31
N GLU A 228 5.77 -11.81 -15.12
CA GLU A 228 6.69 -12.76 -15.75
C GLU A 228 7.17 -12.15 -17.07
N ILE A 229 8.06 -11.14 -17.03
CA ILE A 229 8.62 -10.60 -18.29
C ILE A 229 9.73 -11.56 -18.76
N HIS A 230 9.38 -12.44 -19.69
CA HIS A 230 10.33 -13.14 -20.56
C HIS A 230 10.41 -12.38 -21.89
N VAL A 231 11.09 -11.24 -21.89
CA VAL A 231 11.41 -10.55 -23.15
C VAL A 231 12.93 -10.44 -23.24
N ASP A 232 13.49 -11.12 -24.24
CA ASP A 232 14.88 -10.93 -24.61
C ASP A 232 15.11 -9.48 -25.04
N ASN A 233 16.10 -8.82 -24.45
CA ASN A 233 16.47 -7.47 -24.84
C ASN A 233 17.43 -7.55 -26.05
N PRO A 234 17.01 -7.16 -27.28
CA PRO A 234 17.84 -7.26 -28.47
C PRO A 234 19.09 -6.37 -28.43
N PHE A 235 19.18 -5.46 -27.46
CA PHE A 235 20.31 -4.55 -27.26
C PHE A 235 21.19 -4.94 -26.06
N ALA A 236 20.97 -6.09 -25.42
CA ALA A 236 21.69 -6.49 -24.20
C ALA A 236 23.22 -6.46 -24.37
N GLU A 237 23.75 -7.04 -25.45
CA GLU A 237 25.19 -7.03 -25.74
C GLU A 237 25.75 -5.62 -25.97
N GLN A 238 24.97 -4.74 -26.60
CA GLN A 238 25.38 -3.35 -26.83
C GLN A 238 25.42 -2.56 -25.52
N ILE A 239 24.45 -2.80 -24.62
CA ILE A 239 24.40 -2.18 -23.30
C ILE A 239 25.57 -2.67 -22.45
N ARG A 240 25.82 -3.99 -22.44
CA ARG A 240 26.93 -4.62 -21.70
C ARG A 240 28.29 -4.09 -22.16
N SER A 241 28.49 -3.92 -23.47
CA SER A 241 29.74 -3.42 -24.03
C SER A 241 29.93 -1.91 -23.89
N LYS A 242 28.87 -1.08 -24.04
CA LYS A 242 28.98 0.39 -23.95
C LYS A 242 28.94 0.93 -22.53
N PHE A 243 28.18 0.30 -21.64
CA PHE A 243 27.92 0.77 -20.27
C PHE A 243 28.47 -0.21 -19.24
N THR A 244 29.71 -0.68 -19.43
CA THR A 244 30.27 -1.81 -18.67
C THR A 244 30.25 -1.60 -17.15
N GLN A 245 30.56 -0.39 -16.68
CA GLN A 245 30.55 -0.10 -15.24
C GLN A 245 29.12 -0.11 -14.67
N GLU A 246 28.18 0.53 -15.36
CA GLU A 246 26.79 0.62 -14.94
C GLU A 246 26.07 -0.70 -15.04
N TYR A 247 26.40 -1.49 -16.06
CA TYR A 247 25.92 -2.84 -16.22
C TYR A 247 26.42 -3.73 -15.07
N GLY A 248 27.71 -3.65 -14.70
CA GLY A 248 28.23 -4.36 -13.54
C GLY A 248 27.54 -3.97 -12.22
N LEU A 249 27.26 -2.69 -12.02
CA LEU A 249 26.47 -2.22 -10.88
C LEU A 249 25.04 -2.74 -10.93
N ALA A 250 24.37 -2.66 -12.09
CA ALA A 250 23.03 -3.19 -12.28
C ALA A 250 22.95 -4.69 -11.99
N THR A 251 23.95 -5.49 -12.40
CA THR A 251 24.00 -6.93 -12.09
C THR A 251 24.06 -7.19 -10.59
N ARG A 252 24.86 -6.42 -9.84
CA ARG A 252 24.93 -6.56 -8.37
C ARG A 252 23.62 -6.16 -7.70
N LEU A 253 23.01 -5.07 -8.13
CA LEU A 253 21.69 -4.64 -7.67
C LEU A 253 20.62 -5.71 -7.94
N SER A 254 20.62 -6.28 -9.14
CA SER A 254 19.72 -7.38 -9.49
C SER A 254 19.93 -8.59 -8.60
N GLY A 255 21.17 -8.97 -8.27
CA GLY A 255 21.44 -10.05 -7.32
C GLY A 255 20.89 -9.77 -5.91
N MET A 256 20.94 -8.52 -5.45
CA MET A 256 20.29 -8.12 -4.20
C MET A 256 18.77 -8.24 -4.28
N MET A 257 18.16 -7.77 -5.38
CA MET A 257 16.72 -7.92 -5.63
C MET A 257 16.30 -9.40 -5.66
N GLU A 258 17.07 -10.27 -6.33
CA GLU A 258 16.77 -11.71 -6.40
C GLU A 258 16.72 -12.34 -5.01
N LYS A 259 17.71 -12.03 -4.17
CA LYS A 259 17.81 -12.54 -2.81
C LYS A 259 16.62 -12.08 -1.94
N GLU A 260 16.28 -10.80 -1.97
CA GLU A 260 15.23 -10.24 -1.12
C GLU A 260 13.83 -10.61 -1.61
N LEU A 261 13.61 -10.61 -2.92
CA LEU A 261 12.30 -10.88 -3.51
C LEU A 261 12.01 -12.38 -3.70
N GLY A 262 13.05 -13.23 -3.72
CA GLY A 262 12.92 -14.66 -3.98
C GLY A 262 12.49 -14.97 -5.42
N LYS A 263 12.74 -14.04 -6.35
CA LYS A 263 12.38 -14.15 -7.77
C LYS A 263 13.60 -13.85 -8.63
N LYS A 264 13.74 -14.58 -9.74
CA LYS A 264 14.80 -14.32 -10.72
C LYS A 264 14.57 -12.96 -11.38
N VAL A 265 15.63 -12.18 -11.55
CA VAL A 265 15.57 -10.90 -12.26
C VAL A 265 15.91 -11.12 -13.73
N PRO A 266 15.03 -10.75 -14.67
CA PRO A 266 15.32 -10.88 -16.09
C PRO A 266 16.50 -10.02 -16.55
N GLU A 267 17.23 -10.49 -17.55
CA GLU A 267 18.33 -9.74 -18.17
C GLU A 267 17.89 -8.37 -18.71
N ALA A 268 16.64 -8.28 -19.18
CA ALA A 268 16.04 -7.02 -19.60
C ALA A 268 15.99 -5.97 -18.47
N GLU A 269 15.76 -6.38 -17.23
CA GLU A 269 15.77 -5.49 -16.06
C GLU A 269 17.18 -5.04 -15.70
N VAL A 270 18.18 -5.93 -15.79
CA VAL A 270 19.59 -5.58 -15.62
C VAL A 270 19.98 -4.50 -16.63
N CYS A 271 19.61 -4.69 -17.91
CA CYS A 271 19.87 -3.73 -18.97
C CYS A 271 19.15 -2.39 -18.74
N PHE A 272 17.89 -2.43 -18.32
CA PHE A 272 17.08 -1.25 -18.00
C PHE A 272 17.73 -0.42 -16.87
N LEU A 273 18.10 -1.07 -15.77
CA LEU A 273 18.80 -0.45 -14.64
C LEU A 273 20.14 0.14 -15.09
N ALA A 274 20.93 -0.59 -15.89
CA ALA A 274 22.21 -0.11 -16.38
C ALA A 274 22.08 1.21 -17.16
N MET A 275 21.08 1.32 -18.05
CA MET A 275 20.83 2.55 -18.80
C MET A 275 20.46 3.73 -17.89
N HIS A 276 19.67 3.50 -16.85
CA HIS A 276 19.26 4.55 -15.91
C HIS A 276 20.38 4.98 -14.98
N LEU A 277 21.22 4.06 -14.54
CA LEU A 277 22.46 4.37 -13.81
C LEU A 277 23.42 5.17 -14.68
N TYR A 278 23.57 4.81 -15.96
CA TYR A 278 24.40 5.58 -16.90
C TYR A 278 23.93 7.02 -17.01
N ARG A 279 22.63 7.22 -17.24
CA ARG A 279 22.05 8.57 -17.31
C ARG A 279 22.23 9.35 -16.01
N LEU A 280 22.05 8.70 -14.87
CA LEU A 280 22.22 9.32 -13.55
C LEU A 280 23.65 9.83 -13.34
N PHE A 281 24.66 9.02 -13.66
CA PHE A 281 26.06 9.38 -13.41
C PHE A 281 26.67 10.26 -14.50
N THR A 282 26.22 10.14 -15.75
CA THR A 282 26.68 11.03 -16.84
C THR A 282 26.07 12.43 -16.77
N GLY A 283 24.79 12.55 -16.37
CA GLY A 283 24.17 13.85 -16.13
C GLY A 283 24.91 14.68 -15.06
N ARG A 284 25.38 14.02 -14.00
CA ARG A 284 26.19 14.66 -12.94
C ARG A 284 27.59 15.11 -13.40
N LEU A 285 28.24 14.36 -14.29
CA LEU A 285 29.56 14.72 -14.83
C LEU A 285 29.50 15.99 -15.70
N GLN A 286 28.38 16.24 -16.39
CA GLN A 286 28.19 17.45 -17.18
C GLN A 286 27.92 18.69 -16.31
N GLN A 287 27.21 18.56 -15.19
CA GLN A 287 26.96 19.67 -14.26
C GLN A 287 28.20 20.08 -13.45
N LYS A 288 29.10 19.15 -13.10
CA LYS A 288 30.38 19.49 -12.44
C LYS A 288 31.35 20.26 -13.34
N ASN A 289 31.18 20.19 -14.66
CA ASN A 289 32.07 20.81 -15.65
C ASN A 289 31.52 22.12 -16.24
N GLN A 290 30.38 22.64 -15.76
CA GLN A 290 29.95 24.01 -16.07
C GLN A 290 30.67 25.00 -15.14
N PRO A 291 31.37 26.03 -15.67
CA PRO A 291 31.92 27.08 -14.82
C PRO A 291 30.77 27.73 -14.06
N ARG A 292 30.93 27.94 -12.75
CA ARG A 292 30.05 28.84 -12.01
C ARG A 292 30.26 30.22 -12.61
N GLU A 293 29.30 30.73 -13.38
CA GLU A 293 29.26 32.14 -13.70
C GLU A 293 29.04 32.90 -12.39
N GLU A 294 30.11 33.53 -11.90
CA GLU A 294 30.06 34.46 -10.79
C GLU A 294 29.17 35.63 -11.21
N SER A 295 28.09 35.86 -10.46
CA SER A 295 27.27 37.08 -10.49
C SER A 295 27.44 37.82 -9.18
#